data_AF-A0A9R1N502-F1
#
_entry.id   AF-A0A9R1N502-F1
#
_cell.length_a   1.000
_cell.length_b   1.000
_cell.length_c   1.000
_cell.angle_alpha   90.00
_cell.angle_beta   90.00
_cell.angle_gamma   90.00
#
_symmetry.space_group_name_H-M   'P 1'
#
loop_
_entity.id
_entity.type
_entity.pdbx_description
1 polymer ?
#
loop_
_entity_poly.entity_id
_entity_poly.type
_entity_poly.pdbx_seq_one_letter_code
_entity_poly.pdbx_strand_id
1 'polypeptide(L)'
;MAAADDYDAAVALAVFHAARAGVRGLVECGITSVPPLFLAPEPRTSSPSPPPVENAILFTIPSVDLALPPSSSLPLIRAAARSCGFFHVTNHSVDAATVDSAVSAVRAFHELPLTVRSAFYTPASVGSVTYSTIPIQPGKTSAGRFLPWRDTLQVRFGPPPAPDLVHLPPACRDALLKYQLLTTELGKKMAGLLSEALGVGAERLERAMQVEGLLMACHYYPPCPEPARVVGSLEHTDPSLFTVLAQDGVGGLQVRLHDGR
;
A
#
# COMPACT_ATOMS: atom_id res chain seq x y z
N MET A 1 20.31 -35.18 -3.40
CA MET A 1 18.91 -34.75 -3.63
C MET A 1 18.07 -35.22 -2.45
N ALA A 2 18.04 -34.44 -1.37
CA ALA A 2 17.14 -34.73 -0.24
C ALA A 2 15.70 -34.41 -0.67
N ALA A 3 14.79 -35.34 -0.37
CA ALA A 3 13.39 -35.28 -0.78
C ALA A 3 12.71 -34.00 -0.29
N ALA A 4 11.99 -33.34 -1.20
CA ALA A 4 11.07 -32.25 -0.90
C ALA A 4 9.74 -32.85 -0.40
N ASP A 5 9.78 -33.56 0.72
CA ASP A 5 8.61 -34.12 1.38
C ASP A 5 8.50 -33.50 2.78
N ASP A 6 7.29 -33.04 3.12
CA ASP A 6 6.82 -32.58 4.43
C ASP A 6 6.78 -31.06 4.73
N TYR A 7 6.82 -30.18 3.73
CA TYR A 7 6.42 -28.77 3.95
C TYR A 7 4.91 -28.60 3.83
N ASP A 8 4.21 -28.64 4.96
CA ASP A 8 2.79 -28.27 5.04
C ASP A 8 2.64 -26.75 5.18
N ALA A 9 2.35 -26.08 4.06
CA ALA A 9 2.14 -24.63 4.02
C ALA A 9 0.96 -24.15 4.87
N ALA A 10 -0.08 -24.98 5.07
CA ALA A 10 -1.23 -24.61 5.89
C ALA A 10 -0.87 -24.64 7.38
N VAL A 11 -0.12 -25.66 7.82
CA VAL A 11 0.42 -25.73 9.19
C VAL A 11 1.40 -24.60 9.43
N ALA A 12 2.33 -24.34 8.51
CA ALA A 12 3.29 -23.25 8.62
C ALA A 12 2.58 -21.88 8.74
N LEU A 13 1.55 -21.64 7.93
CA LEU A 13 0.75 -20.42 7.97
C LEU A 13 -0.01 -20.28 9.30
N ALA A 14 -0.57 -21.37 9.82
CA ALA A 14 -1.25 -21.38 11.11
C ALA A 14 -0.27 -21.04 12.25
N VAL A 15 0.93 -21.64 12.25
CA VAL A 15 2.01 -21.33 13.21
C VAL A 15 2.43 -19.87 13.12
N PHE A 16 2.63 -19.36 11.90
CA PHE A 16 3.00 -17.96 11.67
C PHE A 16 1.97 -16.98 12.23
N HIS A 17 0.68 -17.19 11.98
CA HIS A 17 -0.36 -16.33 12.55
C HIS A 17 -0.54 -16.52 14.05
N ALA A 18 -0.38 -17.74 14.57
CA ALA A 18 -0.45 -18.02 16.01
C ALA A 18 0.67 -17.32 16.81
N ALA A 19 1.84 -17.10 16.19
CA ALA A 19 2.92 -16.33 16.79
C ALA A 19 2.59 -14.84 16.98
N ARG A 20 1.61 -14.30 16.23
CA ARG A 20 1.13 -12.91 16.33
C ARG A 20 2.23 -11.84 16.20
N ALA A 21 3.32 -12.18 15.51
CA ALA A 21 4.53 -11.36 15.46
C ALA A 21 4.71 -10.62 14.13
N GLY A 22 4.04 -11.08 13.07
CA GLY A 22 4.18 -10.56 11.71
C GLY A 22 5.54 -10.85 11.08
N VAL A 23 5.78 -10.30 9.89
CA VAL A 23 7.09 -10.36 9.22
C VAL A 23 8.16 -9.70 10.07
N ARG A 24 7.81 -8.60 10.75
CA ARG A 24 8.75 -7.93 11.63
C ARG A 24 9.25 -8.84 12.76
N GLY A 25 8.39 -9.68 13.34
CA GLY A 25 8.79 -10.66 14.34
C GLY A 25 9.85 -11.63 13.83
N LEU A 26 9.79 -12.02 12.56
CA LEU A 26 10.83 -12.87 11.95
C LEU A 26 12.17 -12.14 11.89
N VAL A 27 12.18 -10.86 11.49
CA VAL A 27 13.39 -10.03 11.45
C VAL A 27 13.96 -9.81 12.86
N GLU A 28 13.10 -9.56 13.86
CA GLU A 28 13.50 -9.43 15.26
C GLU A 28 14.12 -10.72 15.83
N CYS A 29 13.74 -11.89 15.30
CA CYS A 29 14.36 -13.18 15.62
C CYS A 29 15.70 -13.43 14.88
N GLY A 30 16.16 -12.51 14.03
CA GLY A 30 17.46 -12.60 13.37
C GLY A 30 17.54 -13.68 12.30
N ILE A 31 16.44 -13.95 11.58
CA ILE A 31 16.45 -14.95 10.50
C ILE A 31 17.47 -14.57 9.40
N THR A 32 18.16 -15.59 8.88
CA THR A 32 19.12 -15.44 7.77
C THR A 32 18.57 -15.95 6.44
N SER A 33 17.42 -16.62 6.46
CA SER A 33 16.73 -17.17 5.29
C SER A 33 15.24 -16.90 5.38
N VAL A 34 14.63 -16.58 4.25
CA VAL A 34 13.20 -16.31 4.11
C VAL A 34 12.41 -17.63 4.21
N PRO A 35 11.39 -17.73 5.09
CA PRO A 35 10.55 -18.93 5.16
C PRO A 35 9.79 -19.19 3.84
N PRO A 36 9.52 -20.46 3.48
CA PRO A 36 8.85 -20.77 2.21
C PRO A 36 7.46 -20.14 2.04
N LEU A 37 6.81 -19.72 3.13
CA LEU A 37 5.56 -18.94 3.09
C LEU A 37 5.67 -17.64 2.30
N PHE A 38 6.85 -17.04 2.17
CA PHE A 38 7.07 -15.72 1.58
C PHE A 38 7.78 -15.77 0.22
N LEU A 39 8.30 -16.95 -0.14
CA LEU A 39 9.02 -17.12 -1.38
C LEU A 39 8.06 -16.96 -2.54
N ALA A 40 8.32 -15.95 -3.37
CA ALA A 40 7.65 -15.86 -4.65
C ALA A 40 7.96 -17.13 -5.46
N PRO A 41 7.00 -17.69 -6.20
CA PRO A 41 7.30 -18.74 -7.18
C PRO A 41 8.44 -18.27 -8.07
N GLU A 42 9.38 -19.17 -8.40
CA GLU A 42 10.49 -18.89 -9.32
C GLU A 42 9.99 -18.03 -10.49
N PRO A 43 10.72 -16.97 -10.85
CA PRO A 43 10.22 -15.95 -11.74
C PRO A 43 9.64 -16.60 -13.00
N ARG A 44 8.34 -16.37 -13.24
CA ARG A 44 7.89 -16.35 -14.63
C ARG A 44 8.82 -15.36 -15.30
N THR A 45 9.51 -15.82 -16.33
CA THR A 45 10.45 -15.10 -17.20
C THR A 45 9.78 -13.92 -17.94
N SER A 46 9.02 -13.08 -17.24
CA SER A 46 8.12 -12.07 -17.79
C SER A 46 8.28 -10.69 -17.17
N SER A 47 9.16 -10.49 -16.20
CA SER A 47 9.77 -9.17 -16.03
C SER A 47 10.92 -9.11 -17.04
N PRO A 48 10.79 -8.38 -18.16
CA PRO A 48 11.91 -8.23 -19.07
C PRO A 48 13.09 -7.69 -18.27
N SER A 49 14.27 -8.28 -18.47
CA SER A 49 15.52 -7.70 -17.97
C SER A 49 15.52 -6.21 -18.33
N PRO A 50 15.92 -5.31 -17.41
CA PRO A 50 15.99 -3.89 -17.74
C PRO A 50 16.80 -3.75 -19.03
N PRO A 51 16.31 -2.98 -20.03
CA PRO A 51 17.03 -2.82 -21.28
C PRO A 51 18.45 -2.32 -20.98
N PRO A 52 19.44 -2.68 -21.81
CA PRO A 52 20.78 -2.11 -21.70
C PRO A 52 20.66 -0.58 -21.57
N VAL A 53 21.39 -0.01 -20.61
CA VAL A 53 21.29 1.40 -20.18
C VAL A 53 21.37 2.39 -21.36
N GLU A 54 21.97 1.96 -22.48
CA GLU A 54 22.10 2.72 -23.72
C GLU A 54 20.77 3.00 -24.45
N ASN A 55 19.67 2.27 -24.19
CA ASN A 55 18.37 2.45 -24.85
C ASN A 55 17.18 2.62 -23.88
N ALA A 56 17.43 2.73 -22.57
CA ALA A 56 16.37 2.96 -21.59
C ALA A 56 15.96 4.45 -21.63
N ILE A 57 14.87 4.78 -22.32
CA ILE A 57 14.18 6.05 -22.02
C ILE A 57 13.77 5.97 -20.55
N LEU A 58 14.46 6.74 -19.70
CA LEU A 58 14.15 6.93 -18.29
C LEU A 58 12.75 7.53 -18.18
N PHE A 59 11.74 6.67 -18.07
CA PHE A 59 10.40 7.10 -17.77
C PHE A 59 10.38 7.64 -16.33
N THR A 60 9.95 8.88 -16.18
CA THR A 60 9.75 9.50 -14.87
C THR A 60 8.25 9.70 -14.66
N ILE A 61 7.74 9.32 -13.50
CA ILE A 61 6.36 9.58 -13.11
C ILE A 61 6.14 11.12 -13.15
N PRO A 62 5.16 11.63 -13.92
CA PRO A 62 4.91 13.06 -14.03
C PRO A 62 4.62 13.71 -12.67
N SER A 63 4.93 15.00 -12.54
CA SER A 63 4.56 15.79 -11.35
C SER A 63 3.64 16.94 -11.77
N VAL A 64 2.60 17.19 -10.97
CA VAL A 64 1.63 18.27 -11.17
C VAL A 64 1.61 19.17 -9.94
N ASP A 65 1.84 20.46 -10.16
CA ASP A 65 1.70 21.48 -9.13
C ASP A 65 0.23 21.95 -9.02
N LEU A 66 -0.38 21.72 -7.86
CA LEU A 66 -1.77 22.08 -7.57
C LEU A 66 -1.96 23.54 -7.12
N ALA A 67 -0.88 24.32 -6.97
CA ALA A 67 -0.94 25.77 -6.80
C ALA A 67 -1.12 26.51 -8.15
N LEU A 68 -0.85 25.85 -9.27
CA LEU A 68 -1.08 26.40 -10.60
C LEU A 68 -2.59 26.61 -10.87
N PRO A 69 -2.95 27.64 -11.66
CA PRO A 69 -4.34 27.85 -12.04
C PRO A 69 -4.88 26.65 -12.84
N PRO A 70 -6.19 26.35 -12.77
CA PRO A 70 -6.79 25.22 -13.49
C PRO A 70 -6.49 25.19 -14.99
N SER A 71 -6.39 26.35 -15.64
CA SER A 71 -6.02 26.47 -17.05
C SER A 71 -4.65 25.87 -17.38
N SER A 72 -3.75 25.79 -16.42
CA SER A 72 -2.41 25.20 -16.55
C SER A 72 -2.33 23.79 -15.96
N SER A 73 -2.96 23.54 -14.82
CA SER A 73 -2.88 22.23 -14.14
C SER A 73 -3.77 21.17 -14.80
N LEU A 74 -4.96 21.50 -15.31
CA LEU A 74 -5.87 20.52 -15.91
C LEU A 74 -5.29 19.81 -17.14
N PRO A 75 -4.62 20.49 -18.10
CA PRO A 75 -3.95 19.80 -19.20
C PRO A 75 -2.86 18.83 -18.72
N LEU A 76 -2.12 19.19 -17.67
CA LEU A 76 -1.07 18.35 -17.09
C LEU A 76 -1.67 17.12 -16.39
N ILE A 77 -2.72 17.29 -15.58
CA ILE A 77 -3.46 16.18 -14.95
C ILE A 77 -4.01 15.24 -16.02
N ARG A 78 -4.64 15.78 -17.07
CA ARG A 78 -5.16 14.99 -18.20
C ARG A 78 -4.06 14.19 -18.89
N ALA A 79 -2.92 14.81 -19.18
CA ALA A 79 -1.80 14.15 -19.84
C ALA A 79 -1.18 13.07 -18.94
N ALA A 80 -0.97 13.37 -17.67
CA ALA A 80 -0.37 12.47 -16.71
C ALA A 80 -1.24 11.23 -16.46
N ALA A 81 -2.54 11.42 -16.19
CA ALA A 81 -3.49 10.33 -16.00
C ALA A 81 -3.62 9.42 -17.23
N ARG A 82 -3.45 9.95 -18.44
CA ARG A 82 -3.48 9.17 -19.70
C ARG A 82 -2.15 8.53 -20.07
N SER A 83 -1.04 8.93 -19.43
CA SER A 83 0.29 8.45 -19.78
C SER A 83 0.60 7.07 -19.18
N CYS A 84 0.56 6.98 -17.84
CA CYS A 84 0.85 5.75 -17.09
C CYS A 84 -0.15 5.51 -15.94
N GLY A 85 -1.15 6.39 -15.78
CA GLY A 85 -2.09 6.33 -14.66
C GLY A 85 -1.50 6.73 -13.29
N PHE A 86 -0.22 7.14 -13.23
CA PHE A 86 0.45 7.61 -12.02
C PHE A 86 0.98 9.03 -12.21
N PHE A 87 0.93 9.84 -11.15
CA PHE A 87 1.61 11.13 -11.08
C PHE A 87 1.79 11.59 -9.64
N HIS A 88 2.86 12.34 -9.40
CA HIS A 88 3.04 13.08 -8.17
C HIS A 88 2.21 14.35 -8.19
N VAL A 89 1.73 14.76 -7.02
CA VAL A 89 1.13 16.08 -6.81
C VAL A 89 2.00 16.87 -5.84
N THR A 90 2.17 18.16 -6.10
CA THR A 90 2.87 19.10 -5.21
C THR A 90 1.96 20.27 -4.88
N ASN A 91 2.28 20.99 -3.79
CA ASN A 91 1.46 22.09 -3.27
C ASN A 91 -0.01 21.70 -3.06
N HIS A 92 -0.24 20.47 -2.59
CA HIS A 92 -1.56 19.84 -2.43
C HIS A 92 -2.27 20.22 -1.12
N SER A 93 -1.86 21.31 -0.45
CA SER A 93 -2.45 21.85 0.79
C SER A 93 -2.47 20.95 2.04
N VAL A 94 -1.94 19.73 1.97
CA VAL A 94 -1.72 18.89 3.17
C VAL A 94 -0.31 19.17 3.68
N ASP A 95 -0.21 19.72 4.89
CA ASP A 95 1.08 20.09 5.49
C ASP A 95 2.03 18.90 5.57
N ALA A 96 3.30 19.10 5.20
CA ALA A 96 4.34 18.07 5.27
C ALA A 96 4.44 17.45 6.67
N ALA A 97 4.34 18.27 7.72
CA ALA A 97 4.34 17.81 9.10
C ALA A 97 3.18 16.84 9.43
N THR A 98 2.03 16.94 8.76
CA THR A 98 0.94 15.97 8.92
C THR A 98 1.31 14.64 8.26
N VAL A 99 1.87 14.66 7.06
CA VAL A 99 2.32 13.45 6.35
C VAL A 99 3.42 12.76 7.16
N ASP A 100 4.44 13.52 7.59
CA ASP A 100 5.56 13.02 8.38
C ASP A 100 5.11 12.44 9.72
N SER A 101 4.17 13.10 10.39
CA SER A 101 3.57 12.61 11.64
C SER A 101 2.83 11.28 11.43
N ALA A 102 2.04 11.16 10.37
CA ALA A 102 1.34 9.91 10.06
C ALA A 102 2.32 8.77 9.74
N VAL A 103 3.30 9.00 8.85
CA VAL A 103 4.32 8.00 8.49
C VAL A 103 5.13 7.58 9.72
N SER A 104 5.55 8.54 10.54
CA SER A 104 6.31 8.28 11.78
C SER A 104 5.48 7.52 12.81
N ALA A 105 4.20 7.85 12.97
CA ALA A 105 3.33 7.16 13.91
C ALA A 105 3.02 5.71 13.48
N VAL A 106 2.85 5.48 12.18
CA VAL A 106 2.74 4.12 11.61
C VAL A 106 4.01 3.33 11.88
N ARG A 107 5.18 3.92 11.62
CA ARG A 107 6.48 3.31 11.93
C ARG A 107 6.58 2.97 13.41
N ALA A 108 6.30 3.93 14.29
CA ALA A 108 6.34 3.75 15.75
C ALA A 108 5.42 2.62 16.23
N PHE A 109 4.20 2.51 15.69
CA PHE A 109 3.30 1.40 15.99
C PHE A 109 3.90 0.04 15.61
N HIS A 110 4.43 -0.10 14.39
CA HIS A 110 5.07 -1.34 13.94
C HIS A 110 6.35 -1.64 14.74
N GLU A 111 7.03 -0.61 15.25
CA GLU A 111 8.25 -0.69 16.05
C GLU A 111 8.01 -0.91 17.54
N LEU A 112 6.76 -0.96 18.01
CA LEU A 112 6.43 -1.31 19.39
C LEU A 112 7.00 -2.69 19.76
N PRO A 113 7.36 -2.91 21.05
CA PRO A 113 7.76 -4.22 21.53
C PRO A 113 6.73 -5.29 21.17
N LEU A 114 7.19 -6.48 20.79
CA LEU A 114 6.32 -7.59 20.40
C LEU A 114 5.23 -7.90 21.45
N THR A 115 5.55 -7.78 22.74
CA THR A 115 4.62 -7.97 23.85
C THR A 115 3.42 -7.01 23.83
N VAL A 116 3.57 -5.83 23.23
CA VAL A 116 2.50 -4.83 23.05
C VAL A 116 1.85 -4.97 21.67
N ARG A 117 2.67 -5.04 20.61
CA ARG A 117 2.22 -5.09 19.22
C ARG A 117 1.38 -6.34 18.92
N SER A 118 1.74 -7.49 19.49
CA SER A 118 1.04 -8.76 19.28
C SER A 118 -0.42 -8.72 19.72
N ALA A 119 -0.79 -7.88 20.70
CA ALA A 119 -2.17 -7.72 21.15
C ALA A 119 -3.11 -7.24 20.03
N PHE A 120 -2.58 -6.46 19.08
CA PHE A 120 -3.33 -5.96 17.92
C PHE A 120 -3.33 -6.93 16.74
N TYR A 121 -2.43 -7.93 16.71
CA TYR A 121 -2.28 -8.80 15.55
C TYR A 121 -3.46 -9.77 15.42
N THR A 122 -4.17 -9.66 14.30
CA THR A 122 -5.34 -10.47 13.95
C THR A 122 -5.57 -10.41 12.43
N PRO A 123 -5.65 -11.56 11.73
CA PRO A 123 -6.05 -11.60 10.32
C PRO A 123 -7.52 -11.23 10.09
N ALA A 124 -8.36 -11.35 11.11
CA ALA A 124 -9.75 -10.92 11.08
C ALA A 124 -9.87 -9.46 11.54
N SER A 125 -10.83 -8.72 11.00
CA SER A 125 -11.13 -7.35 11.44
C SER A 125 -11.69 -7.33 12.86
N VAL A 126 -11.24 -6.38 13.67
CA VAL A 126 -11.81 -6.05 14.99
C VAL A 126 -12.31 -4.61 14.91
N GLY A 127 -13.63 -4.42 14.94
CA GLY A 127 -14.23 -3.17 14.53
C GLY A 127 -13.87 -2.84 13.08
N SER A 128 -13.37 -1.63 12.84
CA SER A 128 -12.91 -1.17 11.53
C SER A 128 -11.40 -1.28 11.32
N VAL A 129 -10.71 -2.06 12.16
CA VAL A 129 -9.25 -2.17 12.15
C VAL A 129 -8.83 -3.62 11.93
N THR A 130 -7.81 -3.83 11.10
CA THR A 130 -7.17 -5.13 10.88
C THR A 130 -5.66 -4.93 10.91
N TYR A 131 -4.93 -5.74 11.68
CA TYR A 131 -3.47 -5.69 11.68
C TYR A 131 -2.90 -7.10 11.50
N SER A 132 -2.32 -7.38 10.34
CA SER A 132 -1.70 -8.66 10.04
C SER A 132 -0.79 -8.61 8.81
N THR A 133 -0.07 -9.69 8.57
CA THR A 133 0.48 -10.01 7.25
C THR A 133 -0.65 -10.59 6.39
N ILE A 134 -1.19 -9.80 5.47
CA ILE A 134 -2.36 -10.19 4.66
C ILE A 134 -1.90 -11.01 3.43
N PRO A 135 -2.45 -12.21 3.18
CA PRO A 135 -2.12 -12.99 1.99
C PRO A 135 -2.45 -12.24 0.70
N ILE A 136 -1.63 -12.41 -0.34
CA ILE A 136 -1.76 -11.59 -1.56
C ILE A 136 -2.96 -11.98 -2.45
N GLN A 137 -3.75 -12.98 -2.07
CA GLN A 137 -5.05 -13.32 -2.68
C GLN A 137 -6.00 -13.98 -1.65
N PRO A 138 -6.96 -13.25 -1.05
CA PRO A 138 -7.97 -13.87 -0.20
C PRO A 138 -8.93 -14.73 -1.05
N GLY A 139 -9.12 -16.01 -0.68
CA GLY A 139 -10.27 -16.81 -1.16
C GLY A 139 -10.07 -17.83 -2.30
N LYS A 140 -8.87 -18.02 -2.88
CA LYS A 140 -8.60 -19.11 -3.87
C LYS A 140 -7.65 -20.17 -3.32
N THR A 141 -7.83 -21.46 -3.64
CA THR A 141 -7.10 -22.64 -3.10
C THR A 141 -5.60 -22.45 -2.82
N SER A 142 -5.06 -23.20 -1.84
CA SER A 142 -3.70 -23.09 -1.28
C SER A 142 -2.54 -23.23 -2.28
N ALA A 143 -2.77 -23.75 -3.48
CA ALA A 143 -1.75 -23.86 -4.52
C ALA A 143 -1.44 -22.48 -5.12
N GLY A 144 -0.31 -21.88 -4.71
CA GLY A 144 0.19 -20.59 -5.23
C GLY A 144 0.02 -19.39 -4.29
N ARG A 145 -0.43 -19.60 -3.04
CA ARG A 145 -0.45 -18.55 -2.02
C ARG A 145 0.93 -18.39 -1.39
N PHE A 146 1.52 -17.21 -1.47
CA PHE A 146 2.60 -16.79 -0.60
C PHE A 146 2.22 -15.45 0.07
N LEU A 147 2.85 -15.16 1.20
CA LEU A 147 2.66 -13.94 1.97
C LEU A 147 3.58 -12.84 1.43
N PRO A 148 3.14 -11.57 1.43
CA PRO A 148 4.03 -10.48 1.11
C PRO A 148 5.04 -10.27 2.24
N TRP A 149 6.22 -9.77 1.92
CA TRP A 149 7.20 -9.36 2.92
C TRP A 149 6.83 -7.99 3.53
N ARG A 150 5.67 -7.93 4.18
CA ARG A 150 5.17 -6.73 4.89
C ARG A 150 4.17 -7.08 5.97
N ASP A 151 4.07 -6.19 6.95
CA ASP A 151 2.93 -6.13 7.86
C ASP A 151 2.03 -4.96 7.46
N THR A 152 0.73 -5.05 7.74
CA THR A 152 -0.23 -3.99 7.36
C THR A 152 -1.23 -3.74 8.47
N LEU A 153 -1.30 -2.50 8.92
CA LEU A 153 -2.44 -1.97 9.68
C LEU A 153 -3.43 -1.34 8.68
N GLN A 154 -4.61 -1.93 8.55
CA GLN A 154 -5.70 -1.41 7.74
C GLN A 154 -6.75 -0.75 8.63
N VAL A 155 -7.22 0.43 8.20
CA VAL A 155 -8.30 1.17 8.86
C VAL A 155 -9.36 1.48 7.82
N ARG A 156 -10.58 1.02 8.08
CA ARG A 156 -11.76 1.30 7.25
C ARG A 156 -12.50 2.49 7.84
N PHE A 157 -12.81 3.49 7.03
CA PHE A 157 -13.56 4.68 7.46
C PHE A 157 -15.00 4.73 6.93
N GLY A 158 -15.37 3.83 6.01
CA GLY A 158 -16.73 3.69 5.49
C GLY A 158 -16.89 2.49 4.56
N PRO A 159 -18.05 2.33 3.90
CA PRO A 159 -19.28 3.14 4.02
C PRO A 159 -20.07 2.83 5.32
N PRO A 160 -21.22 3.48 5.58
CA PRO A 160 -21.99 3.30 6.83
C PRO A 160 -22.23 1.83 7.24
N PRO A 161 -22.35 1.53 8.55
CA PRO A 161 -22.39 2.48 9.69
C PRO A 161 -21.05 3.17 9.97
N ALA A 162 -21.04 4.15 10.88
CA ALA A 162 -19.83 4.87 11.28
C ALA A 162 -18.72 3.89 11.69
N PRO A 163 -17.45 4.18 11.37
CA PRO A 163 -16.36 3.25 11.63
C PRO A 163 -16.15 3.06 13.13
N ASP A 164 -16.07 1.80 13.56
CA ASP A 164 -15.62 1.45 14.91
C ASP A 164 -14.10 1.55 14.98
N LEU A 165 -13.63 2.69 15.50
CA LEU A 165 -12.22 3.01 15.63
C LEU A 165 -11.70 2.78 17.05
N VAL A 166 -12.48 2.16 17.97
CA VAL A 166 -12.02 1.89 19.35
C VAL A 166 -10.74 1.06 19.35
N HIS A 167 -10.59 0.17 18.37
CA HIS A 167 -9.44 -0.73 18.25
C HIS A 167 -8.23 -0.14 17.51
N LEU A 168 -8.28 1.12 17.07
CA LEU A 168 -7.13 1.77 16.43
C LEU A 168 -5.99 1.96 17.45
N PRO A 169 -4.74 1.53 17.17
CA PRO A 169 -3.67 1.58 18.15
C PRO A 169 -3.40 3.01 18.63
N PRO A 170 -3.37 3.27 19.96
CA PRO A 170 -3.16 4.62 20.49
C PRO A 170 -1.89 5.30 19.97
N ALA A 171 -0.84 4.53 19.72
CA ALA A 171 0.45 5.02 19.20
C ALA A 171 0.34 5.74 17.83
N CYS A 172 -0.73 5.47 17.06
CA CYS A 172 -0.91 6.07 15.73
C CYS A 172 -2.27 6.74 15.51
N ARG A 173 -3.21 6.60 16.46
CA ARG A 173 -4.59 7.04 16.32
C ARG A 173 -4.72 8.49 15.85
N ASP A 174 -4.24 9.46 16.64
CA ASP A 174 -4.52 10.87 16.38
C ASP A 174 -3.88 11.36 15.07
N ALA A 175 -2.65 10.89 14.80
CA ALA A 175 -1.94 11.19 13.56
C ALA A 175 -2.69 10.65 12.34
N LEU A 176 -3.17 9.39 12.39
CA LEU A 176 -3.93 8.78 11.30
C LEU A 176 -5.30 9.43 11.10
N LEU A 177 -6.00 9.82 12.16
CA LEU A 177 -7.29 10.51 12.06
C LEU A 177 -7.13 11.90 11.44
N LYS A 178 -6.10 12.65 11.85
CA LYS A 178 -5.78 13.95 11.24
C LYS A 178 -5.41 13.80 9.77
N TYR A 179 -4.55 12.82 9.45
CA TYR A 179 -4.13 12.55 8.08
C TYR A 179 -5.30 12.12 7.19
N GLN A 180 -6.18 11.26 7.69
CA GLN A 180 -7.39 10.83 7.02
C GLN A 180 -8.29 12.03 6.66
N LEU A 181 -8.58 12.90 7.62
CA LEU A 181 -9.42 14.07 7.40
C LEU A 181 -8.90 14.95 6.25
N LEU A 182 -7.62 15.33 6.33
CA LEU A 182 -7.00 16.22 5.33
C LEU A 182 -6.85 15.55 3.96
N THR A 183 -6.57 14.25 3.94
CA THR A 183 -6.41 13.49 2.69
C THR A 183 -7.76 13.21 2.01
N THR A 184 -8.85 13.08 2.77
CA THR A 184 -10.21 12.99 2.20
C THR A 184 -10.58 14.27 1.46
N GLU A 185 -10.30 15.44 2.04
CA GLU A 185 -10.55 16.73 1.38
C GLU A 185 -9.68 16.91 0.13
N LEU A 186 -8.40 16.51 0.20
CA LEU A 186 -7.55 16.44 -0.99
C LEU A 186 -8.14 15.50 -2.05
N GLY A 187 -8.66 14.34 -1.64
CA GLY A 187 -9.29 13.37 -2.53
C GLY A 187 -10.50 13.96 -3.27
N LYS A 188 -11.38 14.66 -2.55
CA LYS A 188 -12.54 15.36 -3.15
C LYS A 188 -12.10 16.42 -4.17
N LYS A 189 -11.09 17.23 -3.83
CA LYS A 189 -10.49 18.21 -4.77
C LYS A 189 -9.93 17.52 -6.01
N MET A 190 -9.17 16.43 -5.84
CA MET A 190 -8.59 15.67 -6.94
C MET A 190 -9.64 15.01 -7.82
N ALA A 191 -10.72 14.49 -7.24
CA ALA A 191 -11.85 13.97 -8.00
C ALA A 191 -12.47 15.06 -8.89
N GLY A 192 -12.66 16.28 -8.39
CA GLY A 192 -13.13 17.41 -9.18
C GLY A 192 -12.22 17.71 -10.38
N LEU A 193 -10.92 17.83 -10.13
CA LEU A 193 -9.91 18.09 -11.16
C LEU A 193 -9.84 16.97 -12.21
N LEU A 194 -9.90 15.70 -11.79
CA LEU A 194 -9.95 14.55 -12.69
C LEU A 194 -11.24 14.55 -13.51
N SER A 195 -12.37 14.92 -12.92
CA SER A 195 -13.67 15.02 -13.59
C SER A 195 -13.66 16.11 -14.67
N GLU A 196 -13.06 17.27 -14.40
CA GLU A 196 -12.83 18.31 -15.41
C GLU A 196 -11.82 17.88 -16.47
N ALA A 197 -10.73 17.23 -16.07
CA ALA A 197 -9.76 16.65 -16.99
C ALA A 197 -10.39 15.58 -17.91
N LEU A 198 -11.44 14.88 -17.47
CA LEU A 198 -12.20 13.97 -18.33
C LEU A 198 -13.19 14.70 -19.27
N GLY A 199 -13.48 15.98 -19.03
CA GLY A 199 -14.44 16.77 -19.83
C GLY A 199 -15.90 16.48 -19.49
N VAL A 200 -16.17 15.89 -18.32
CA VAL A 200 -17.52 15.48 -17.88
C VAL A 200 -18.14 16.42 -16.84
N GLY A 201 -17.47 17.55 -16.55
CA GLY A 201 -17.83 18.54 -15.53
C GLY A 201 -17.32 18.15 -14.14
N ALA A 202 -16.97 19.14 -13.31
CA ALA A 202 -16.27 18.95 -12.03
C ALA A 202 -16.99 18.01 -11.05
N GLU A 203 -18.32 18.07 -11.00
CA GLU A 203 -19.12 17.35 -10.01
C GLU A 203 -19.47 15.91 -10.40
N ARG A 204 -19.15 15.47 -11.63
CA ARG A 204 -19.64 14.18 -12.16
C ARG A 204 -19.09 13.00 -11.37
N LEU A 205 -17.77 12.97 -11.09
CA LEU A 205 -17.16 11.89 -10.31
C LEU A 205 -17.68 11.89 -8.86
N GLU A 206 -17.80 13.06 -8.24
CA GLU A 206 -18.35 13.18 -6.88
C GLU A 206 -19.77 12.61 -6.79
N ARG A 207 -20.65 13.02 -7.70
CA ARG A 207 -22.04 12.55 -7.73
C ARG A 207 -22.17 11.05 -7.97
N ALA A 208 -21.26 10.47 -8.78
CA ALA A 208 -21.31 9.07 -9.14
C ALA A 208 -20.71 8.16 -8.06
N MET A 209 -19.67 8.62 -7.36
CA MET A 209 -18.84 7.79 -6.50
C MET A 209 -18.98 8.12 -5.01
N GLN A 210 -19.55 9.29 -4.67
CA GLN A 210 -19.60 9.83 -3.29
C GLN A 210 -18.20 9.78 -2.68
N VAL A 211 -17.27 10.59 -3.19
CA VAL A 211 -15.83 10.39 -2.98
C VAL A 211 -15.51 10.56 -1.50
N GLU A 212 -15.05 9.47 -0.91
CA GLU A 212 -14.65 9.40 0.49
C GLU A 212 -13.38 8.56 0.64
N GLY A 213 -12.58 8.87 1.67
CA GLY A 213 -11.40 8.07 2.01
C GLY A 213 -11.78 6.74 2.65
N LEU A 214 -12.18 5.73 1.87
CA LEU A 214 -12.80 4.52 2.42
C LEU A 214 -11.85 3.60 3.21
N LEU A 215 -10.60 3.48 2.75
CA LEU A 215 -9.62 2.54 3.28
C LEU A 215 -8.24 3.18 3.34
N MET A 216 -7.61 3.09 4.50
CA MET A 216 -6.21 3.44 4.70
C MET A 216 -5.41 2.17 4.97
N ALA A 217 -4.37 1.93 4.19
CA ALA A 217 -3.45 0.82 4.38
C ALA A 217 -2.07 1.34 4.80
N CYS A 218 -1.73 1.09 6.06
CA CYS A 218 -0.45 1.48 6.66
C CYS A 218 0.51 0.29 6.54
N HIS A 219 1.23 0.23 5.42
CA HIS A 219 2.18 -0.84 5.14
C HIS A 219 3.53 -0.61 5.83
N TYR A 220 4.11 -1.67 6.39
CA TYR A 220 5.47 -1.68 6.93
C TYR A 220 6.27 -2.80 6.28
N TYR A 221 7.41 -2.45 5.68
CA TYR A 221 8.29 -3.36 4.95
C TYR A 221 9.61 -3.53 5.71
N PRO A 222 9.76 -4.55 6.59
CA PRO A 222 11.01 -4.81 7.29
C PRO A 222 12.15 -5.16 6.32
N PRO A 223 13.43 -4.97 6.71
CA PRO A 223 14.56 -5.50 5.96
C PRO A 223 14.40 -7.00 5.65
N CYS A 224 14.80 -7.41 4.45
CA CYS A 224 14.73 -8.80 4.01
C CYS A 224 16.13 -9.37 3.78
N PRO A 225 16.49 -10.56 4.30
CA PRO A 225 17.78 -11.18 4.04
C PRO A 225 17.91 -11.69 2.58
N GLU A 226 16.79 -11.94 1.89
CA GLU A 226 16.77 -12.45 0.51
C GLU A 226 15.80 -11.62 -0.36
N PRO A 227 16.07 -10.33 -0.59
CA PRO A 227 15.11 -9.40 -1.21
C PRO A 227 14.71 -9.78 -2.65
N ALA A 228 15.59 -10.49 -3.37
CA ALA A 228 15.32 -10.96 -4.74
C ALA A 228 14.28 -12.11 -4.81
N ARG A 229 13.91 -12.72 -3.67
CA ARG A 229 13.03 -13.90 -3.60
C ARG A 229 11.65 -13.60 -3.02
N VAL A 230 11.39 -12.34 -2.65
CA VAL A 230 10.13 -11.90 -2.03
C VAL A 230 9.58 -10.68 -2.76
N VAL A 231 8.31 -10.38 -2.54
CA VAL A 231 7.73 -9.10 -2.93
C VAL A 231 6.99 -8.45 -1.76
N GLY A 232 7.02 -7.13 -1.69
CA GLY A 232 6.23 -6.35 -0.72
C GLY A 232 4.74 -6.29 -1.08
N SER A 233 4.42 -6.31 -2.37
CA SER A 233 3.06 -6.41 -2.91
C SER A 233 3.12 -7.13 -4.26
N LEU A 234 2.08 -7.88 -4.61
CA LEU A 234 1.98 -8.42 -5.98
C LEU A 234 1.72 -7.29 -6.98
N GLU A 235 2.02 -7.55 -8.25
CA GLU A 235 1.47 -6.80 -9.37
C GLU A 235 -0.06 -6.81 -9.26
N HIS A 236 -0.65 -5.62 -9.22
CA HIS A 236 -2.09 -5.43 -9.15
C HIS A 236 -2.47 -4.05 -9.70
N THR A 237 -3.76 -3.88 -9.96
CA THR A 237 -4.38 -2.58 -10.17
C THR A 237 -5.30 -2.30 -8.99
N ASP A 238 -5.33 -1.07 -8.51
CA ASP A 238 -6.21 -0.68 -7.42
C ASP A 238 -7.69 -0.73 -7.86
N PRO A 239 -8.60 -1.22 -7.01
CA PRO A 239 -10.03 -1.26 -7.31
C PRO A 239 -10.76 0.06 -7.01
N SER A 240 -10.04 1.12 -6.62
CA SER A 240 -10.57 2.43 -6.25
C SER A 240 -10.69 3.38 -7.45
N LEU A 241 -11.35 4.52 -7.27
CA LEU A 241 -11.33 5.61 -8.26
C LEU A 241 -9.91 6.12 -8.51
N PHE A 242 -9.16 6.34 -7.42
CA PHE A 242 -7.72 6.58 -7.40
C PHE A 242 -7.19 6.30 -5.98
N THR A 243 -5.87 6.25 -5.84
CA THR A 243 -5.16 6.07 -4.57
C THR A 243 -4.25 7.26 -4.31
N VAL A 244 -4.27 7.77 -3.08
CA VAL A 244 -3.27 8.73 -2.60
C VAL A 244 -2.22 7.95 -1.82
N LEU A 245 -0.98 7.96 -2.31
CA LEU A 245 0.14 7.25 -1.71
C LEU A 245 1.14 8.24 -1.09
N ALA A 246 1.43 8.06 0.19
CA ALA A 246 2.59 8.65 0.85
C ALA A 246 3.66 7.58 1.05
N GLN A 247 4.92 7.92 0.75
CA GLN A 247 6.06 7.04 0.92
C GLN A 247 7.05 7.63 1.92
N ASP A 248 7.87 6.78 2.54
CA ASP A 248 9.04 7.24 3.26
C ASP A 248 10.20 7.54 2.28
N GLY A 249 11.35 7.92 2.83
CA GLY A 249 12.54 8.25 2.03
C GLY A 249 13.20 7.06 1.32
N VAL A 250 12.73 5.82 1.53
CA VAL A 250 13.32 4.61 0.91
C VAL A 250 12.63 4.29 -0.41
N GLY A 251 11.30 4.40 -0.47
CA GLY A 251 10.52 4.14 -1.68
C GLY A 251 10.26 2.65 -1.94
N GLY A 252 10.40 2.21 -3.19
CA GLY A 252 10.15 0.81 -3.60
C GLY A 252 8.89 0.57 -4.43
N LEU A 253 8.15 1.63 -4.80
CA LEU A 253 7.07 1.55 -5.77
C LEU A 253 7.64 1.23 -7.16
N GLN A 254 7.02 0.27 -7.85
CA GLN A 254 7.26 -0.01 -9.25
C GLN A 254 5.92 0.09 -10.00
N VAL A 255 5.94 0.78 -11.14
CA VAL A 255 4.76 1.00 -11.98
C VAL A 255 5.04 0.37 -13.34
N ARG A 256 4.12 -0.48 -13.80
CA ARG A 256 4.19 -1.08 -15.13
C ARG A 256 3.57 -0.13 -16.16
N LEU A 257 4.32 0.21 -17.19
CA LEU A 257 3.89 1.06 -18.29
C LEU A 257 3.06 0.27 -19.30
N HIS A 258 2.30 0.99 -20.13
CA HIS A 258 1.48 0.37 -21.18
C HIS A 258 2.29 -0.43 -22.21
N ASP A 259 3.56 -0.07 -22.42
CA ASP A 259 4.47 -0.81 -23.31
C ASP A 259 5.09 -2.06 -22.66
N GLY A 260 4.68 -2.37 -21.42
CA GLY A 260 5.09 -3.55 -20.67
C GLY A 260 6.41 -3.40 -19.90
N ARG A 261 7.03 -2.22 -19.92
CA ARG A 261 8.21 -1.89 -19.10
C ARG A 261 7.84 -1.59 -17.64
#